data_AF-A0A2D5AVN1-F1
#
_entry.id   AF-A0A2D5AVN1-F1
#
_cell.length_a   1.000
_cell.length_b   1.000
_cell.length_c   1.000
_cell.angle_alpha   90.00
_cell.angle_beta   90.00
_cell.angle_gamma   90.00
#
_symmetry.space_group_name_H-M   'P 1'
#
loop_
_entity.id
_entity.type
_entity.pdbx_description
1 polymer ?
#
loop_
_entity_poly.entity_id
_entity_poly.type
_entity_poly.pdbx_seq_one_letter_code
_entity_poly.pdbx_strand_id
1 'polypeptide(L)'
;MEEQVAEGRSRAKAQRKALPADEALNFIKGDDQRPLIVLRECKTCTGTEDALLSRNSDNERTYLLSRWFHCVKLPPDVLEDDHPFRNLFSGDVAAHLFVCNADGTGRRELSGSKMRSRSELWDAMGGAMAANYKQSTKKPLRALANLLDELDGIDLAVNEIETKLEIAIATDGIKDRRTKKLLRKRTDLLTKRSDLFDEVAQAFAIQLKLRIPKKDLDLPAKKAG
;
A
#
# COMPACT_ATOMS: atom_id res chain seq x y z
N MET A 1 -36.94 -23.19 38.12
CA MET A 1 -37.64 -23.95 37.08
C MET A 1 -38.70 -23.02 36.53
N GLU A 2 -38.35 -22.23 35.53
CA GLU A 2 -39.25 -21.37 34.77
C GLU A 2 -38.45 -20.92 33.54
N GLU A 3 -38.69 -21.59 32.43
CA GLU A 3 -38.12 -21.28 31.12
C GLU A 3 -39.22 -20.63 30.27
N GLN A 4 -39.09 -19.32 30.09
CA GLN A 4 -39.62 -18.55 28.97
C GLN A 4 -38.38 -17.87 28.38
N VAL A 5 -38.11 -17.83 27.08
CA VAL A 5 -38.90 -17.23 26.00
C VAL A 5 -38.37 -17.79 24.67
N ALA A 6 -39.28 -18.29 23.81
CA ALA A 6 -38.98 -18.54 22.41
C ALA A 6 -39.24 -17.25 21.60
N GLU A 7 -38.18 -16.53 21.23
CA GLU A 7 -38.25 -15.47 20.21
C GLU A 7 -37.60 -15.96 18.91
N GLY A 8 -38.43 -16.41 17.98
CA GLY A 8 -38.06 -16.59 16.59
C GLY A 8 -37.78 -15.24 15.94
N ARG A 9 -36.49 -14.86 15.84
CA ARG A 9 -36.02 -13.82 14.93
C ARG A 9 -35.36 -14.49 13.74
N SER A 10 -36.14 -14.74 12.69
CA SER A 10 -35.60 -15.02 11.37
C SER A 10 -34.83 -13.79 10.89
N ARG A 11 -33.52 -13.75 11.10
CA ARG A 11 -32.63 -12.86 10.35
C ARG A 11 -32.60 -13.41 8.93
N ALA A 12 -33.43 -12.88 8.05
CA ALA A 12 -33.26 -13.09 6.63
C ALA A 12 -31.81 -12.70 6.29
N LYS A 13 -30.98 -13.68 5.94
CA LYS A 13 -29.64 -13.40 5.39
C LYS A 13 -29.90 -12.53 4.17
N ALA A 14 -29.40 -11.29 4.19
CA ALA A 14 -29.46 -10.42 3.02
C ALA A 14 -28.94 -11.23 1.83
N GLN A 15 -29.77 -11.40 0.80
CA GLN A 15 -29.34 -12.10 -0.41
C GLN A 15 -28.11 -11.38 -0.94
N ARG A 16 -27.01 -12.12 -1.08
CA ARG A 16 -25.85 -11.65 -1.81
C ARG A 16 -26.33 -11.42 -3.25
N LYS A 17 -26.18 -10.19 -3.73
CA LYS A 17 -26.50 -9.83 -5.11
C LYS A 17 -25.35 -8.98 -5.62
N ALA A 18 -24.90 -9.27 -6.84
CA ALA A 18 -23.90 -8.46 -7.52
C ALA A 18 -24.42 -7.02 -7.69
N LEU A 19 -23.65 -6.07 -7.17
CA LEU A 19 -23.91 -4.64 -7.33
C LEU A 19 -23.48 -4.20 -8.74
N PRO A 20 -24.08 -3.14 -9.31
CA PRO A 20 -23.52 -2.45 -10.46
C PRO A 20 -22.06 -2.08 -10.23
N ALA A 21 -21.22 -2.11 -11.27
CA ALA A 21 -19.78 -1.89 -11.14
C ALA A 21 -19.44 -0.54 -10.47
N ASP A 22 -20.18 0.53 -10.79
CA ASP A 22 -19.96 1.86 -10.21
C ASP A 22 -20.34 1.90 -8.72
N GLU A 23 -21.40 1.21 -8.32
CA GLU A 23 -21.78 1.09 -6.90
C GLU A 23 -20.77 0.26 -6.12
N ALA A 24 -20.33 -0.88 -6.69
CA ALA A 24 -19.28 -1.70 -6.11
C ALA A 24 -17.97 -0.91 -5.94
N LEU A 25 -17.62 -0.08 -6.93
CA LEU A 25 -16.41 0.74 -6.89
C LEU A 25 -16.51 1.83 -5.82
N ASN A 26 -17.62 2.55 -5.76
CA ASN A 26 -17.88 3.56 -4.73
C ASN A 26 -17.85 2.94 -3.33
N PHE A 27 -18.38 1.73 -3.17
CA PHE A 27 -18.35 1.00 -1.92
C PHE A 27 -16.92 0.69 -1.46
N ILE A 28 -16.07 0.12 -2.35
CA ILE A 28 -14.70 -0.23 -1.97
C ILE A 28 -13.80 1.00 -1.80
N LYS A 29 -14.11 2.09 -2.51
CA LYS A 29 -13.46 3.39 -2.34
C LYS A 29 -13.73 3.97 -0.96
N GLY A 30 -14.99 3.96 -0.53
CA GLY A 30 -15.42 4.70 0.66
C GLY A 30 -15.10 6.19 0.54
N ASP A 31 -14.60 6.78 1.63
CA ASP A 31 -14.27 8.21 1.70
C ASP A 31 -12.86 8.54 1.16
N ASP A 32 -12.05 7.53 0.84
CA ASP A 32 -10.67 7.73 0.37
C ASP A 32 -10.65 8.24 -1.08
N GLN A 33 -10.02 9.39 -1.30
CA GLN A 33 -9.92 10.02 -2.62
C GLN A 33 -8.64 9.65 -3.36
N ARG A 34 -7.79 8.79 -2.80
CA ARG A 34 -6.60 8.27 -3.48
C ARG A 34 -7.02 7.34 -4.64
N PRO A 35 -6.19 7.24 -5.70
CA PRO A 35 -6.40 6.22 -6.72
C PRO A 35 -6.41 4.81 -6.10
N LEU A 36 -7.08 3.87 -6.76
CA LEU A 36 -7.32 2.53 -6.26
C LEU A 36 -6.33 1.53 -6.86
N ILE A 37 -5.86 0.61 -6.02
CA ILE A 37 -5.28 -0.67 -6.45
C ILE A 37 -6.18 -1.75 -5.89
N VAL A 38 -6.84 -2.49 -6.78
CA VAL A 38 -7.77 -3.55 -6.39
C VAL A 38 -7.18 -4.87 -6.80
N LEU A 39 -6.95 -5.74 -5.82
CA LEU A 39 -6.44 -7.09 -5.98
C LEU A 39 -7.55 -8.08 -5.60
N ARG A 40 -7.79 -9.08 -6.44
CA ARG A 40 -8.54 -10.27 -6.03
C ARG A 40 -7.59 -11.41 -5.69
N GLU A 41 -7.89 -12.10 -4.60
CA GLU A 41 -7.20 -13.34 -4.27
C GLU A 41 -7.54 -14.45 -5.26
N CYS A 42 -6.62 -15.40 -5.45
CA CYS A 42 -6.85 -16.52 -6.35
C CYS A 42 -6.37 -17.84 -5.72
N LYS A 43 -7.27 -18.83 -5.65
CA LYS A 43 -7.01 -20.14 -5.04
C LYS A 43 -5.90 -20.93 -5.75
N THR A 44 -5.71 -20.70 -7.04
CA THR A 44 -4.77 -21.45 -7.90
C THR A 44 -3.49 -20.69 -8.20
N CYS A 45 -3.44 -19.40 -7.91
CA CYS A 45 -2.21 -18.63 -8.05
C CYS A 45 -1.36 -18.77 -6.79
N THR A 46 -0.70 -19.91 -6.63
CA THR A 46 0.37 -20.09 -5.65
C THR A 46 1.53 -19.15 -6.00
N GLY A 47 1.73 -18.11 -5.17
CA GLY A 47 2.93 -17.28 -5.21
C GLY A 47 2.89 -16.00 -6.07
N THR A 48 1.77 -15.61 -6.69
CA THR A 48 1.72 -14.30 -7.39
C THR A 48 1.37 -13.12 -6.47
N GLU A 49 0.63 -13.36 -5.38
CA GLU A 49 0.45 -12.39 -4.30
C GLU A 49 1.79 -12.10 -3.61
N ASP A 50 2.57 -13.16 -3.35
CA ASP A 50 3.95 -13.06 -2.89
C ASP A 50 4.86 -12.46 -3.96
N ALA A 51 4.73 -12.77 -5.26
CA ALA A 51 5.62 -12.21 -6.28
C ALA A 51 5.49 -10.67 -6.43
N LEU A 52 4.30 -10.11 -6.17
CA LEU A 52 4.06 -8.66 -6.25
C LEU A 52 4.42 -7.90 -4.94
N LEU A 53 4.50 -8.60 -3.80
CA LEU A 53 4.71 -8.00 -2.47
C LEU A 53 5.86 -8.61 -1.62
N SER A 54 6.54 -9.66 -2.10
CA SER A 54 7.68 -10.33 -1.42
C SER A 54 8.90 -9.43 -1.31
N ARG A 55 9.74 -9.63 -0.31
CA ARG A 55 10.86 -8.72 0.05
C ARG A 55 12.10 -8.80 -0.87
N ASN A 56 11.94 -9.05 -2.16
CA ASN A 56 13.07 -8.95 -3.10
C ASN A 56 13.25 -7.48 -3.49
N SER A 57 14.48 -7.03 -3.77
CA SER A 57 14.88 -5.62 -3.96
C SER A 57 13.97 -4.79 -4.89
N ASP A 58 13.35 -5.42 -5.88
CA ASP A 58 12.44 -4.73 -6.80
C ASP A 58 11.02 -4.49 -6.24
N ASN A 59 10.59 -5.18 -5.18
CA ASN A 59 9.25 -4.99 -4.60
C ASN A 59 9.17 -3.81 -3.64
N GLU A 60 10.31 -3.28 -3.21
CA GLU A 60 10.38 -2.05 -2.43
C GLU A 60 9.70 -0.89 -3.19
N ARG A 61 9.94 -0.77 -4.49
CA ARG A 61 9.29 0.26 -5.31
C ARG A 61 7.77 0.12 -5.33
N THR A 62 7.26 -1.09 -5.46
CA THR A 62 5.81 -1.35 -5.42
C THR A 62 5.23 -0.96 -4.06
N TYR A 63 5.92 -1.34 -2.98
CA TYR A 63 5.54 -0.98 -1.61
C TYR A 63 5.55 0.53 -1.37
N LEU A 64 6.57 1.24 -1.85
CA LEU A 64 6.66 2.69 -1.72
C LEU A 64 5.55 3.38 -2.53
N LEU A 65 5.33 2.96 -3.77
CA LEU A 65 4.29 3.53 -4.62
C LEU A 65 2.88 3.30 -4.04
N SER A 66 2.60 2.13 -3.45
CA SER A 66 1.27 1.79 -2.94
C SER A 66 0.79 2.70 -1.79
N ARG A 67 1.70 3.41 -1.11
CA ARG A 67 1.34 4.38 -0.06
C ARG A 67 0.44 5.51 -0.54
N TRP A 68 0.54 5.87 -1.82
CA TRP A 68 -0.32 6.88 -2.45
C TRP A 68 -1.54 6.28 -3.14
N PHE A 69 -1.88 5.04 -2.83
CA PHE A 69 -3.08 4.40 -3.30
C PHE A 69 -3.94 3.95 -2.12
N HIS A 70 -5.24 3.86 -2.38
CA HIS A 70 -6.13 3.07 -1.56
C HIS A 70 -6.10 1.63 -2.08
N CYS A 71 -5.54 0.72 -1.28
CA CYS A 71 -5.36 -0.67 -1.66
C CYS A 71 -6.51 -1.52 -1.12
N VAL A 72 -7.23 -2.19 -2.02
CA VAL A 72 -8.37 -3.04 -1.70
C VAL A 72 -8.01 -4.48 -2.05
N LYS A 73 -8.08 -5.36 -1.05
CA LYS A 73 -7.95 -6.82 -1.24
C LYS A 73 -9.34 -7.44 -1.18
N LEU A 74 -9.70 -8.17 -2.23
CA LEU A 74 -10.98 -8.87 -2.35
C LEU A 74 -10.76 -10.39 -2.27
N PRO A 75 -11.67 -11.12 -1.60
CA PRO A 75 -11.52 -12.55 -1.38
C PRO A 75 -11.70 -13.35 -2.69
N PRO A 76 -11.34 -14.64 -2.72
CA PRO A 76 -11.37 -15.43 -3.95
C PRO A 76 -12.77 -15.68 -4.50
N ASP A 77 -13.79 -15.64 -3.64
CA ASP A 77 -15.21 -15.77 -3.99
C ASP A 77 -15.79 -14.52 -4.64
N VAL A 78 -14.98 -13.47 -4.86
CA VAL A 78 -15.39 -12.27 -5.63
C VAL A 78 -15.86 -12.59 -7.05
N LEU A 79 -15.49 -13.75 -7.58
CA LEU A 79 -15.92 -14.23 -8.90
C LEU A 79 -17.24 -15.01 -8.89
N GLU A 80 -17.85 -15.25 -7.72
CA GLU A 80 -19.20 -15.83 -7.65
C GLU A 80 -20.24 -14.84 -8.20
N ASP A 81 -21.23 -15.33 -8.93
CA ASP A 81 -22.21 -14.49 -9.64
C ASP A 81 -23.09 -13.65 -8.69
N ASP A 82 -23.25 -14.10 -7.45
CA ASP A 82 -24.00 -13.41 -6.40
C ASP A 82 -23.12 -12.46 -5.56
N HIS A 83 -21.79 -12.47 -5.77
CA HIS A 83 -20.88 -11.66 -4.98
C HIS A 83 -21.08 -10.15 -5.28
N PRO A 84 -21.23 -9.28 -4.26
CA PRO A 84 -21.49 -7.85 -4.46
C PRO A 84 -20.53 -7.14 -5.41
N PHE A 85 -19.25 -7.51 -5.38
CA PHE A 85 -18.19 -6.90 -6.20
C PHE A 85 -17.84 -7.68 -7.48
N ARG A 86 -18.64 -8.69 -7.86
CA ARG A 86 -18.41 -9.52 -9.05
C ARG A 86 -18.24 -8.71 -10.33
N ASN A 87 -19.06 -7.67 -10.47
CA ASN A 87 -19.08 -6.81 -11.64
C ASN A 87 -17.84 -5.89 -11.73
N LEU A 88 -16.99 -5.84 -10.70
CA LEU A 88 -15.67 -5.23 -10.83
C LEU A 88 -14.71 -6.08 -11.68
N PHE A 89 -15.06 -7.31 -12.04
CA PHE A 89 -14.20 -8.25 -12.80
C PHE A 89 -14.95 -8.87 -14.00
N SER A 90 -15.76 -8.07 -14.69
CA SER A 90 -16.71 -8.52 -15.72
C SER A 90 -16.11 -8.83 -17.10
N GLY A 91 -14.93 -9.44 -17.17
CA GLY A 91 -14.28 -9.85 -18.44
C GLY A 91 -14.13 -11.36 -18.57
N ASP A 92 -13.98 -11.85 -19.82
CA ASP A 92 -13.78 -13.28 -20.15
C ASP A 92 -12.62 -13.89 -19.35
N VAL A 93 -11.57 -13.10 -19.13
CA VAL A 93 -10.48 -13.41 -18.20
C VAL A 93 -10.44 -12.34 -17.13
N ALA A 94 -11.07 -12.63 -15.98
CA ALA A 94 -11.10 -11.73 -14.84
C ALA A 94 -9.67 -11.30 -14.43
N ALA A 95 -9.40 -9.99 -14.45
CA ALA A 95 -8.13 -9.44 -14.01
C ALA A 95 -7.84 -9.83 -12.55
N HIS A 96 -6.59 -10.14 -12.22
CA HIS A 96 -6.19 -10.40 -10.83
C HIS A 96 -5.99 -9.09 -10.07
N LEU A 97 -5.50 -8.08 -10.79
CA LEU A 97 -5.23 -6.76 -10.25
C LEU A 97 -5.66 -5.73 -11.28
N PHE A 98 -6.20 -4.62 -10.82
CA PHE A 98 -6.35 -3.42 -11.63
C PHE A 98 -6.02 -2.16 -10.84
N VAL A 99 -5.61 -1.13 -11.57
CA VAL A 99 -5.35 0.21 -11.05
C VAL A 99 -6.33 1.17 -11.71
N CYS A 100 -6.95 2.05 -10.94
CA CYS A 100 -7.84 3.09 -11.48
C CYS A 100 -7.82 4.35 -10.61
N ASN A 101 -8.40 5.44 -11.13
CA ASN A 101 -8.63 6.64 -10.36
C ASN A 101 -9.73 6.40 -9.31
N ALA A 102 -9.88 7.33 -8.36
CA ALA A 102 -10.88 7.24 -7.30
C ALA A 102 -12.34 7.27 -7.81
N ASP A 103 -12.58 7.65 -9.06
CA ASP A 103 -13.88 7.62 -9.73
C ASP A 103 -14.02 6.46 -10.74
N GLY A 104 -13.02 5.56 -10.80
CA GLY A 104 -12.99 4.42 -11.72
C GLY A 104 -12.44 4.71 -13.10
N THR A 105 -12.20 5.97 -13.43
CA THR A 105 -11.60 6.34 -14.72
C THR A 105 -10.14 5.88 -14.81
N GLY A 106 -9.61 5.79 -16.03
CA GLY A 106 -8.22 5.40 -16.25
C GLY A 106 -7.90 3.96 -15.82
N ARG A 107 -8.93 3.10 -15.70
CA ARG A 107 -8.80 1.69 -15.32
C ARG A 107 -7.82 0.95 -16.22
N ARG A 108 -6.84 0.30 -15.60
CA ARG A 108 -5.84 -0.56 -16.24
C ARG A 108 -5.83 -1.90 -15.55
N GLU A 109 -6.19 -2.93 -16.31
CA GLU A 109 -6.24 -4.30 -15.84
C GLU A 109 -4.92 -5.02 -16.13
N LEU A 110 -4.43 -5.77 -15.14
CA LEU A 110 -3.30 -6.67 -15.27
C LEU A 110 -3.84 -8.10 -15.27
N SER A 111 -4.14 -8.61 -16.46
CA SER A 111 -4.65 -9.98 -16.70
C SER A 111 -3.61 -10.86 -17.42
N GLY A 112 -3.71 -12.18 -17.24
CA GLY A 112 -2.84 -13.15 -17.92
C GLY A 112 -1.34 -12.99 -17.61
N SER A 113 -0.50 -13.08 -18.63
CA SER A 113 0.98 -12.96 -18.52
C SER A 113 1.44 -11.58 -18.05
N LYS A 114 0.62 -10.54 -18.23
CA LYS A 114 0.89 -9.16 -17.79
C LYS A 114 0.91 -9.00 -16.27
N MET A 115 0.22 -9.87 -15.54
CA MET A 115 0.28 -9.90 -14.07
C MET A 115 1.71 -10.17 -13.54
N ARG A 116 2.56 -10.83 -14.33
CA ARG A 116 3.95 -11.11 -13.96
C ARG A 116 4.90 -9.94 -14.27
N SER A 117 4.42 -8.91 -14.99
CA SER A 117 5.24 -7.76 -15.38
C SER A 117 5.12 -6.63 -14.37
N ARG A 118 6.15 -6.48 -13.53
CA ARG A 118 6.27 -5.38 -12.57
C ARG A 118 6.35 -4.01 -13.26
N SER A 119 6.97 -3.96 -14.45
CA SER A 119 7.04 -2.72 -15.23
C SER A 119 5.64 -2.23 -15.61
N GLU A 120 4.76 -3.12 -16.05
CA GLU A 120 3.39 -2.76 -16.40
C GLU A 120 2.59 -2.27 -15.17
N LEU A 121 2.83 -2.88 -14.01
CA LEU A 121 2.24 -2.40 -12.75
C LEU A 121 2.73 -0.99 -12.41
N TRP A 122 4.05 -0.75 -12.47
CA TRP A 122 4.61 0.57 -12.17
C TRP A 122 4.18 1.63 -13.17
N ASP A 123 4.00 1.27 -14.44
CA ASP A 123 3.48 2.18 -15.47
C ASP A 123 2.00 2.49 -15.22
N ALA A 124 1.20 1.51 -14.79
CA ALA A 124 -0.19 1.74 -14.41
C ALA A 124 -0.29 2.64 -13.16
N MET A 125 0.48 2.34 -12.10
CA MET A 125 0.55 3.16 -10.89
C MET A 125 1.05 4.57 -11.21
N GLY A 126 2.13 4.70 -11.99
CA GLY A 126 2.69 5.98 -12.39
C GLY A 126 1.69 6.83 -13.19
N GLY A 127 0.93 6.20 -14.10
CA GLY A 127 -0.14 6.84 -14.84
C GLY A 127 -1.27 7.36 -13.95
N ALA A 128 -1.75 6.53 -13.03
CA ALA A 128 -2.77 6.94 -12.05
C ALA A 128 -2.26 8.08 -11.15
N MET A 129 -1.02 8.02 -10.66
CA MET A 129 -0.46 9.09 -9.85
C MET A 129 -0.34 10.40 -10.61
N ALA A 130 0.11 10.37 -11.86
CA ALA A 130 0.20 11.58 -12.69
C ALA A 130 -1.18 12.22 -12.96
N ALA A 131 -2.23 11.40 -13.06
CA ALA A 131 -3.60 11.85 -13.23
C ALA A 131 -4.21 12.43 -11.93
N ASN A 132 -3.87 11.86 -10.77
CA ASN A 132 -4.49 12.22 -9.49
C ASN A 132 -3.69 13.20 -8.64
N TYR A 133 -2.40 13.43 -8.89
CA TYR A 133 -1.57 14.27 -8.02
C TYR A 133 -0.96 15.47 -8.76
N LYS A 134 -0.94 16.63 -8.10
CA LYS A 134 -0.39 17.88 -8.67
C LYS A 134 1.12 17.76 -8.86
N GLN A 135 1.81 17.18 -7.89
CA GLN A 135 3.26 17.03 -7.89
C GLN A 135 3.70 15.69 -8.51
N SER A 136 4.89 15.69 -9.10
CA SER A 136 5.55 14.46 -9.53
C SER A 136 6.02 13.65 -8.34
N THR A 137 5.78 12.34 -8.40
CA THR A 137 6.07 11.40 -7.32
C THR A 137 7.48 10.83 -7.40
N LYS A 138 8.19 11.07 -8.52
CA LYS A 138 9.56 10.60 -8.74
C LYS A 138 10.55 11.15 -7.72
N LYS A 139 10.44 12.44 -7.37
CA LYS A 139 11.35 13.08 -6.41
C LYS A 139 11.14 12.53 -4.99
N PRO A 140 9.91 12.52 -4.42
CA PRO A 140 9.65 11.89 -3.12
C PRO A 140 10.06 10.40 -3.08
N LEU A 141 9.76 9.64 -4.13
CA LEU A 141 10.12 8.22 -4.20
C LEU A 141 11.64 8.00 -4.13
N ARG A 142 12.42 8.81 -4.88
CA ARG A 142 13.88 8.73 -4.86
C ARG A 142 14.46 9.14 -3.49
N ALA A 143 13.89 10.16 -2.86
CA ALA A 143 14.30 10.58 -1.52
C ALA A 143 14.05 9.47 -0.48
N LEU A 144 12.86 8.84 -0.52
CA LEU A 144 12.52 7.70 0.34
C LEU A 144 13.47 6.52 0.12
N ALA A 145 13.73 6.13 -1.13
CA ALA A 145 14.65 5.04 -1.44
C ALA A 145 16.06 5.30 -0.88
N ASN A 146 16.59 6.53 -1.07
CA ASN A 146 17.90 6.89 -0.51
C ASN A 146 17.94 6.83 1.03
N LEU A 147 16.86 7.23 1.71
CA LEU A 147 16.78 7.15 3.17
C LEU A 147 16.76 5.68 3.66
N LEU A 148 16.08 4.80 2.94
CA LEU A 148 16.05 3.36 3.24
C LEU A 148 17.42 2.72 2.99
N ASP A 149 18.09 3.06 1.88
CA ASP A 149 19.48 2.63 1.63
C ASP A 149 20.43 3.07 2.75
N GLU A 150 20.25 4.29 3.28
CA GLU A 150 21.07 4.80 4.38
C GLU A 150 20.78 4.07 5.71
N LEU A 151 19.52 3.74 5.98
CA LEU A 151 19.13 2.92 7.13
C LEU A 151 19.75 1.51 7.06
N ASP A 152 19.71 0.88 5.89
CA ASP A 152 20.35 -0.43 5.68
C ASP A 152 21.86 -0.36 5.94
N GLY A 153 22.51 0.71 5.48
CA GLY A 153 23.93 0.97 5.74
C GLY A 153 24.24 1.15 7.24
N ILE A 154 23.37 1.84 7.98
CA ILE A 154 23.51 1.99 9.43
C ILE A 154 23.30 0.66 10.15
N ASP A 155 22.28 -0.12 9.78
CA ASP A 155 21.99 -1.40 10.42
C ASP A 155 23.15 -2.39 10.24
N LEU A 156 23.75 -2.44 9.04
CA LEU A 156 24.98 -3.18 8.80
C LEU A 156 26.14 -2.70 9.69
N ALA A 157 26.33 -1.38 9.81
CA ALA A 157 27.38 -0.82 10.64
C ALA A 157 27.17 -1.06 12.14
N VAL A 158 25.91 -1.03 12.62
CA VAL A 158 25.55 -1.37 14.00
C VAL A 158 25.90 -2.83 14.28
N ASN A 159 25.48 -3.76 13.41
CA ASN A 159 25.79 -5.19 13.57
C ASN A 159 27.30 -5.46 13.60
N GLU A 160 28.07 -4.78 12.74
CA GLU A 160 29.54 -4.90 12.73
C GLU A 160 30.16 -4.38 14.04
N ILE A 161 29.66 -3.27 14.58
CA ILE A 161 30.14 -2.72 15.85
C ILE A 161 29.75 -3.60 17.03
N GLU A 162 28.55 -4.17 17.04
CA GLU A 162 28.10 -5.09 18.08
C GLU A 162 28.99 -6.33 18.14
N THR A 163 29.30 -6.91 16.98
CA THR A 163 30.26 -8.03 16.88
C THR A 163 31.64 -7.63 17.42
N LYS A 164 32.15 -6.44 17.07
CA LYS A 164 33.43 -5.93 17.58
C LYS A 164 33.40 -5.64 19.09
N LEU A 165 32.26 -5.21 19.62
CA LEU A 165 32.07 -4.93 21.04
C LEU A 165 32.11 -6.21 21.86
N GLU A 166 31.44 -7.26 21.42
CA GLU A 166 31.47 -8.57 22.09
C GLU A 166 32.90 -9.08 22.25
N ILE A 167 33.68 -9.04 21.17
CA ILE A 167 35.09 -9.46 21.17
C ILE A 167 35.93 -8.58 22.11
N ALA A 168 35.78 -7.25 22.03
CA ALA A 168 36.53 -6.31 22.85
C ALA A 168 36.19 -6.41 24.35
N ILE A 169 34.91 -6.64 24.68
CA ILE A 169 34.47 -6.85 26.06
C ILE A 169 35.05 -8.16 26.61
N ALA A 170 35.03 -9.24 25.82
CA ALA A 170 35.57 -10.53 26.22
C ALA A 170 37.10 -10.51 26.43
N THR A 171 37.82 -9.70 25.64
CA THR A 171 39.29 -9.68 25.63
C THR A 171 39.87 -8.61 26.56
N ASP A 172 39.39 -7.37 26.45
CA ASP A 172 39.97 -6.18 27.09
C ASP A 172 39.11 -5.67 28.26
N GLY A 173 37.86 -6.12 28.35
CA GLY A 173 36.91 -5.71 29.38
C GLY A 173 36.18 -4.39 29.07
N ILE A 174 35.09 -4.13 29.82
CA ILE A 174 34.17 -3.01 29.60
C ILE A 174 34.82 -1.62 29.80
N LYS A 175 35.81 -1.53 30.69
CA LYS A 175 36.44 -0.25 31.05
C LYS A 175 37.55 0.18 30.10
N ASP A 176 37.97 -0.70 29.19
CA ASP A 176 39.03 -0.41 28.23
C ASP A 176 38.68 0.76 27.30
N ARG A 177 39.71 1.49 26.87
CA ARG A 177 39.57 2.67 26.00
C ARG A 177 38.96 2.32 24.65
N ARG A 178 39.33 1.18 24.05
CA ARG A 178 38.81 0.69 22.78
C ARG A 178 37.34 0.32 22.91
N THR A 179 36.98 -0.43 23.94
CA THR A 179 35.59 -0.82 24.23
C THR A 179 34.70 0.42 24.42
N LYS A 180 35.15 1.41 25.19
CA LYS A 180 34.44 2.70 25.35
C LYS A 180 34.27 3.45 24.03
N LYS A 181 35.26 3.42 23.14
CA LYS A 181 35.17 4.06 21.82
C LYS A 181 34.12 3.37 20.93
N LEU A 182 34.08 2.04 20.96
CA LEU A 182 33.07 1.27 20.23
C LEU A 182 31.66 1.50 20.79
N LEU A 183 31.49 1.58 22.11
CA LEU A 183 30.20 1.90 22.74
C LEU A 183 29.68 3.27 22.31
N ARG A 184 30.54 4.30 22.30
CA ARG A 184 30.17 5.64 21.79
C ARG A 184 29.74 5.57 20.33
N LYS A 185 30.52 4.91 19.49
CA LYS A 185 30.20 4.77 18.06
C LYS A 185 28.86 4.04 17.85
N ARG A 186 28.55 3.01 18.66
CA ARG A 186 27.24 2.34 18.64
C ARG A 186 26.12 3.32 19.00
N THR A 187 26.27 4.09 20.07
CA THR A 187 25.28 5.10 20.47
C THR A 187 25.06 6.15 19.39
N ASP A 188 26.13 6.64 18.76
CA ASP A 188 26.04 7.62 17.67
C ASP A 188 25.28 7.05 16.47
N LEU A 189 25.56 5.80 16.08
CA LEU A 189 24.83 5.12 15.00
C LEU A 189 23.36 4.90 15.34
N LEU A 190 23.04 4.50 16.57
CA LEU A 190 21.64 4.30 17.00
C LEU A 190 20.86 5.62 17.06
N THR A 191 21.53 6.71 17.44
CA THR A 191 20.93 8.06 17.40
C THR A 191 20.63 8.45 15.96
N LYS A 192 21.62 8.33 15.07
CA LYS A 192 21.44 8.60 13.64
C LYS A 192 20.34 7.73 13.01
N ARG A 193 20.25 6.46 13.40
CA ARG A 193 19.18 5.55 12.98
C ARG A 193 17.80 6.08 13.37
N SER A 194 17.66 6.55 14.62
CA SER A 194 16.42 7.15 15.11
C SER A 194 16.04 8.40 14.30
N ASP A 195 17.00 9.30 14.06
CA ASP A 195 16.77 10.52 13.30
C ASP A 195 16.31 10.20 11.86
N LEU A 196 16.95 9.21 11.20
CA LEU A 196 16.52 8.75 9.88
C LEU A 196 15.12 8.12 9.88
N PHE A 197 14.73 7.40 10.93
CA PHE A 197 13.35 6.90 11.04
C PHE A 197 12.33 8.04 11.07
N ASP A 198 12.63 9.12 11.79
CA ASP A 198 11.78 10.31 11.82
C ASP A 198 11.74 11.00 10.46
N GLU A 199 12.88 11.10 9.75
CA GLU A 199 12.93 11.62 8.38
C GLU A 199 12.12 10.76 7.40
N VAL A 200 12.21 9.44 7.50
CA VAL A 200 11.41 8.50 6.69
C VAL A 200 9.92 8.67 6.98
N ALA A 201 9.53 8.79 8.26
CA ALA A 201 8.15 9.03 8.64
C ALA A 201 7.61 10.35 8.06
N GLN A 202 8.41 11.42 8.11
CA GLN A 202 8.08 12.70 7.50
C GLN A 202 8.00 12.63 5.98
N ALA A 203 8.92 11.91 5.34
CA ALA A 203 8.92 11.70 3.90
C ALA A 203 7.68 10.91 3.43
N PHE A 204 7.24 9.92 4.21
CA PHE A 204 5.96 9.24 3.98
C PHE A 204 4.75 10.13 4.25
N ALA A 205 4.86 11.07 5.19
CA ALA A 205 3.83 12.06 5.47
C ALA A 205 3.73 13.16 4.40
N ILE A 206 4.59 13.16 3.36
CA ILE A 206 4.44 14.06 2.21
C ILE A 206 3.11 13.75 1.52
N GLN A 207 2.11 14.56 1.87
CA GLN A 207 0.80 14.56 1.24
C GLN A 207 0.95 15.14 -0.17
N LEU A 208 1.00 14.26 -1.16
CA LEU A 208 0.78 14.67 -2.54
C LEU A 208 -0.60 15.31 -2.62
N LYS A 209 -0.67 16.54 -3.14
CA LYS A 209 -1.94 17.25 -3.25
C LYS A 209 -2.74 16.61 -4.36
N LEU A 210 -3.89 16.05 -4.03
CA LEU A 210 -4.82 15.53 -5.02
C LEU A 210 -5.20 16.64 -6.01
N ARG A 211 -5.24 16.27 -7.29
CA ARG A 211 -5.93 17.00 -8.33
C ARG A 211 -7.41 16.70 -8.13
N ILE A 212 -8.05 17.47 -7.25
CA ILE A 212 -9.51 17.45 -7.18
C ILE A 212 -10.00 17.87 -8.57
N PRO A 213 -10.72 17.01 -9.32
CA PRO A 213 -11.30 17.43 -10.58
C PRO A 213 -12.23 18.61 -10.30
N LYS A 214 -12.09 19.71 -11.05
CA LYS A 214 -13.12 20.75 -11.10
C LYS A 214 -14.36 20.11 -11.70
N LYS A 215 -15.28 19.62 -10.87
CA LYS A 215 -16.62 19.25 -11.29
C LYS A 215 -17.61 20.09 -10.48
N ASP A 216 -18.28 20.99 -11.18
CA ASP A 216 -19.56 21.62 -10.82
C ASP A 216 -19.59 22.56 -9.61
N LEU A 217 -18.90 23.70 -9.72
CA LEU A 217 -19.19 24.91 -8.94
C LEU A 217 -19.97 25.97 -9.76
N ASP A 218 -20.61 25.54 -10.85
CA ASP A 218 -21.59 26.35 -11.60
C ASP A 218 -22.98 25.73 -11.44
N LEU A 219 -23.57 25.92 -10.25
CA LEU A 219 -25.03 25.95 -10.15
C LEU A 219 -25.48 27.23 -10.89
N PRO A 220 -26.38 27.15 -11.89
CA PRO A 220 -26.89 28.35 -12.52
C PRO A 220 -27.59 29.20 -11.46
N ALA A 221 -27.10 30.43 -11.28
CA ALA A 221 -27.78 31.44 -10.49
C ALA A 221 -29.24 31.50 -10.94
N LYS A 222 -30.16 31.17 -10.03
CA LYS A 222 -31.60 31.38 -10.21
C LYS A 222 -31.78 32.83 -10.67
N LYS A 223 -32.17 33.03 -11.92
CA LYS A 223 -32.77 34.30 -12.35
C LYS A 223 -34.13 34.36 -11.67
N ALA A 224 -34.24 35.20 -10.64
CA ALA A 224 -35.51 35.73 -10.21
C ALA A 224 -35.95 36.76 -11.26
N GLY A 225 -37.00 36.42 -11.99
CA GLY A 225 -37.82 37.31 -12.81
C GLY A 225 -39.27 37.07 -12.43
#